data_AF-A0A5K0W1A3-F1
#
_entry.id   AF-A0A5K0W1A3-F1
#
_cell.length_a   1.000
_cell.length_b   1.000
_cell.length_c   1.000
_cell.angle_alpha   90.00
_cell.angle_beta   90.00
_cell.angle_gamma   90.00
#
_symmetry.space_group_name_H-M   'P 1'
#
loop_
_entity.id
_entity.type
_entity.pdbx_description
1 polymer ?
#
loop_
_entity_poly.entity_id
_entity_poly.type
_entity_poly.pdbx_seq_one_letter_code
_entity_poly.pdbx_strand_id
1 'polypeptide(L)' 'AANFGTAIDETDNHEIPFFQLEVIMAATGNFSESNKLGQGGFGPVYK' A
#
# COMPACT_ATOMS: atom_id res chain seq x y z
N ALA A 1 -11.98 40.27 10.47
CA ALA A 1 -11.34 39.03 10.91
C ALA A 1 -10.78 38.35 9.68
N ALA A 2 -9.47 38.08 9.65
CA ALA A 2 -8.83 37.43 8.51
C ALA A 2 -9.24 35.94 8.47
N ASN A 3 -9.75 35.49 7.33
CA ASN A 3 -9.88 34.05 7.06
C ASN A 3 -8.46 33.52 6.83
N PHE A 4 -7.94 32.78 7.82
CA PHE A 4 -6.72 32.02 7.66
C PHE A 4 -6.99 30.91 6.65
N GLY A 5 -6.63 31.17 5.39
CA GLY A 5 -6.52 30.13 4.38
C GLY A 5 -5.42 29.18 4.81
N THR A 6 -5.79 28.01 5.32
CA THR A 6 -4.93 26.84 5.26
C THR A 6 -4.76 26.50 3.80
N ALA A 7 -3.68 27.01 3.21
CA ALA A 7 -3.08 26.43 2.01
C ALA A 7 -2.62 25.02 2.43
N ILE A 8 -3.56 24.08 2.36
CA ILE A 8 -3.21 22.69 2.18
C ILE A 8 -2.42 22.64 0.89
N ASP A 9 -1.15 22.29 1.00
CA ASP A 9 -0.32 22.02 -0.16
C ASP A 9 -0.91 20.80 -0.87
N GLU A 10 -1.71 21.05 -1.90
CA GLU A 10 -2.35 20.01 -2.74
C GLU A 10 -1.34 19.32 -3.69
N THR A 11 -0.03 19.46 -3.46
CA THR A 11 1.00 18.96 -4.38
C THR A 11 1.78 17.73 -3.90
N ASP A 12 1.18 16.88 -3.07
CA ASP A 12 1.69 15.51 -2.92
C ASP A 12 0.60 14.46 -2.61
N ASN A 13 -0.57 14.60 -3.25
CA ASN A 13 -1.53 13.50 -3.37
C ASN A 13 -0.98 12.45 -4.36
N HIS A 14 0.13 11.81 -4.00
CA HIS A 14 0.51 10.52 -4.59
C HIS A 14 -0.62 9.56 -4.25
N GLU A 15 -1.55 9.38 -5.19
CA GLU A 15 -2.68 8.47 -5.06
C GLU A 15 -2.16 7.12 -4.58
N ILE A 16 -2.47 6.75 -3.32
CA ILE A 16 -2.11 5.43 -2.81
C ILE A 16 -2.89 4.43 -3.68
N PRO A 17 -2.20 3.54 -4.42
CA PRO A 17 -2.89 2.65 -5.33
C PRO A 17 -3.72 1.64 -4.53
N PHE A 18 -5.01 1.60 -4.82
CA PHE A 18 -5.91 0.58 -4.29
C PHE A 18 -5.92 -0.63 -5.22
N PHE A 19 -5.75 -1.81 -4.64
CA PHE A 19 -5.85 -3.09 -5.36
C PHE A 19 -7.02 -3.89 -4.82
N GLN A 20 -7.72 -4.60 -5.72
CA GLN A 20 -8.67 -5.62 -5.32
C GLN A 20 -7.93 -6.78 -4.66
N LEU A 21 -8.54 -7.40 -3.65
CA LEU A 21 -7.92 -8.50 -2.92
C LEU A 21 -7.59 -9.67 -3.86
N GLU A 22 -8.43 -9.90 -4.87
CA GLU A 22 -8.26 -10.92 -5.90
C GLU A 22 -6.96 -10.75 -6.69
N VAL A 23 -6.56 -9.50 -6.96
CA VAL A 23 -5.29 -9.19 -7.62
C VAL A 23 -4.11 -9.56 -6.73
N ILE A 24 -4.19 -9.23 -5.43
CA ILE A 24 -3.14 -9.56 -4.45
C ILE A 24 -3.04 -11.09 -4.27
N MET A 25 -4.17 -11.79 -4.19
CA MET A 25 -4.20 -13.25 -4.10
C MET A 25 -3.60 -13.88 -5.36
N ALA A 26 -3.94 -13.40 -6.55
CA ALA A 26 -3.38 -13.93 -7.79
C ALA A 26 -1.85 -13.73 -7.86
N ALA A 27 -1.36 -12.53 -7.51
CA ALA A 27 0.07 -12.22 -7.53
C ALA A 27 0.86 -13.07 -6.54
N THR A 28 0.37 -13.20 -5.31
CA THR A 28 1.06 -13.93 -4.23
C THR A 28 0.83 -15.44 -4.26
N GLY A 29 0.01 -15.97 -5.19
CA GLY A 29 -0.39 -17.37 -5.20
C GLY A 29 -1.21 -17.74 -3.95
N ASN A 30 -2.13 -16.86 -3.57
CA ASN A 30 -2.91 -16.90 -2.33
C ASN A 30 -2.02 -16.99 -1.09
N PHE A 31 -1.00 -16.12 -1.02
CA PHE A 31 -0.01 -16.09 0.06
C PHE A 31 0.73 -17.43 0.26
N SER A 32 1.01 -18.15 -0.83
CA SER A 32 1.73 -19.43 -0.79
C SER A 32 3.14 -19.27 -0.24
N GLU A 33 3.57 -20.21 0.61
CA GLU A 33 4.96 -20.26 1.12
C GLU A 33 6.00 -20.35 0.00
N SER A 34 5.66 -20.93 -1.15
CA SER A 34 6.55 -20.96 -2.32
C SER A 34 6.83 -19.57 -2.93
N ASN A 35 5.97 -18.59 -2.63
CA ASN A 35 6.12 -17.20 -3.05
C ASN A 35 6.61 -16.30 -1.92
N LYS A 36 6.83 -16.83 -0.72
CA LYS A 36 7.40 -16.07 0.39
C LYS A 36 8.89 -15.83 0.16
N LEU A 37 9.28 -14.57 0.20
CA LEU A 37 10.67 -14.11 0.11
C LEU A 37 11.36 -14.15 1.49
N GLY A 38 10.59 -13.92 2.56
CA GLY A 38 11.11 -13.95 3.92
C GLY A 38 10.09 -13.48 4.96
N GLN A 39 10.50 -13.44 6.22
CA GLN A 39 9.72 -12.90 7.33
C GLN A 39 10.64 -12.26 8.37
N GLY A 40 10.27 -11.08 8.85
CA GLY A 40 10.98 -10.36 9.91
C GLY A 40 10.02 -9.62 10.84
N GLY A 41 10.51 -8.61 11.56
CA GLY A 41 9.71 -7.81 12.51
C GLY A 41 8.54 -7.05 11.87
N PHE A 42 8.52 -6.92 10.54
CA PHE A 42 7.45 -6.28 9.77
C PHE A 42 6.45 -7.27 9.18
N GLY A 43 6.62 -8.58 9.42
CA GLY A 43 5.77 -9.64 8.86
C GLY A 43 6.37 -10.35 7.63
N PRO A 44 5.57 -11.19 6.95
CA PRO A 44 5.98 -11.92 5.75
C PRO A 44 6.01 -11.03 4.51
N VAL A 45 6.96 -11.29 3.62
CA VAL A 45 7.09 -10.62 2.32
C VAL A 45 6.92 -11.67 1.22
N TYR A 46 6.07 -11.38 0.23
CA TYR A 46 5.78 -12.25 -0.91
C TYR A 46 6.24 -11.59 -2.21
N LYS A 47 6.68 -12.39 -3.18
CA LYS A 47 6.95 -11.94 -4.56
C LYS A 47 5.68 -11.81 -5.39
#